data_AF-A0A6L8CNL2-F1
#
_entry.id   AF-A0A6L8CNL2-F1
#
_cell.length_a   1.000
_cell.length_b   1.000
_cell.length_c   1.000
_cell.angle_alpha   90.00
_cell.angle_beta   90.00
_cell.angle_gamma   90.00
#
_symmetry.space_group_name_H-M   'P 1'
#
loop_
_entity.id
_entity.type
_entity.pdbx_description
1 polymer ?
#
loop_
_entity_poly.entity_id
_entity_poly.type
_entity_poly.pdbx_seq_one_letter_code
_entity_poly.pdbx_strand_id
1 'polypeptide(L)'
;MRAGWGYKFPYRNRFPMKLQETPVPSVEWLTLAILAGNYLAWFGLLSLYQYYPLASVPLLGLCLAMHLSLQHELIHGHPTRITWFNDLLGTPPISLVYPYAEYKRSHLEHHKDEQLTTPGVDPESFFHTREHWNRMGPLSKALWWANMTLLGRLLINPVRSAVNMAVLCVRQLLGGTPVQRLNWTGHILGVSAILWLVHSVFSVPIWAYLVAAHMGHALISMRSFYEHRVANDPMKRIVVVESCRFFQILFLNNNFHAVHHRHPGMPWYRLKAKFLRERDDTLERNGGFYFSGYLEWLRFLVRPVAPPVYPALLTGPDT
;
A
#
# COMPACT_ATOMS: atom_id res chain seq x y z
N MET A 1 -20.41 13.26 27.99
CA MET A 1 -19.48 14.02 27.12
C MET A 1 -19.17 13.14 25.90
N ARG A 2 -19.64 13.54 24.72
CA ARG A 2 -19.54 12.74 23.48
C ARG A 2 -18.16 12.96 22.85
N ALA A 3 -17.33 11.91 22.78
CA ALA A 3 -16.10 11.90 22.01
C ALA A 3 -16.46 11.86 20.51
N GLY A 4 -16.37 13.01 19.84
CA GLY A 4 -16.59 13.14 18.40
C GLY A 4 -15.41 12.56 17.63
N TRP A 5 -15.56 11.34 17.12
CA TRP A 5 -14.69 10.76 16.10
C TRP A 5 -14.99 11.43 14.76
N GLY A 6 -14.44 12.62 14.56
CA GLY A 6 -14.57 13.40 13.33
C GLY A 6 -13.20 13.85 12.85
N TYR A 7 -12.40 12.92 12.31
CA TYR A 7 -11.25 13.32 11.51
C TYR A 7 -11.77 13.94 10.23
N LYS A 8 -11.78 15.28 10.16
CA LYS A 8 -12.13 16.01 8.94
C LYS A 8 -10.96 15.86 7.97
N PHE A 9 -11.21 15.31 6.79
CA PHE A 9 -10.26 15.35 5.67
C PHE A 9 -9.77 16.79 5.48
N PRO A 10 -8.45 17.07 5.53
CA PRO A 10 -7.94 18.43 5.42
C PRO A 10 -8.06 19.03 4.01
N TYR A 11 -8.39 18.23 3.00
CA TYR A 11 -8.44 18.64 1.59
C TYR A 11 -9.84 19.01 1.09
N ARG A 12 -10.63 19.74 1.89
CA ARG A 12 -11.99 20.10 1.43
C ARG A 12 -12.04 21.27 0.43
N ASN A 13 -10.99 22.06 0.21
CA ASN A 13 -11.02 23.13 -0.81
C ASN A 13 -9.61 23.69 -1.05
N ARG A 14 -8.95 23.36 -2.18
CA ARG A 14 -7.86 24.19 -2.72
C ARG A 14 -7.59 24.10 -4.22
N PHE A 15 -8.54 23.62 -5.02
CA PHE A 15 -8.47 23.75 -6.49
C PHE A 15 -9.84 24.13 -7.06
N PRO A 16 -9.99 25.30 -7.70
CA PRO A 16 -11.22 25.63 -8.40
C PRO A 16 -11.15 25.00 -9.80
N MET A 17 -11.73 23.81 -9.95
CA MET A 17 -12.26 23.37 -11.24
C MET A 17 -13.63 22.75 -11.03
N LYS A 18 -14.67 23.50 -11.42
CA LYS A 18 -16.02 22.98 -11.62
C LYS A 18 -15.97 22.02 -12.80
N LEU A 19 -15.78 20.73 -12.53
CA LEU A 19 -16.17 19.66 -13.44
C LEU A 19 -17.21 18.84 -12.69
N GLN A 20 -18.34 18.55 -13.35
CA GLN A 20 -19.38 17.67 -12.83
C GLN A 20 -18.78 16.27 -12.66
N GLU A 21 -18.14 16.02 -11.53
CA GLU A 21 -17.82 14.68 -11.10
C GLU A 21 -19.14 13.96 -10.87
N THR A 22 -19.38 12.87 -11.61
CA THR A 22 -20.53 11.99 -11.36
C THR A 22 -20.60 11.69 -9.86
N PRO A 23 -21.76 11.85 -9.20
CA PRO A 23 -21.87 11.64 -7.76
C PRO A 23 -21.22 10.32 -7.37
N VAL A 24 -20.37 10.34 -6.35
CA VAL A 24 -19.88 9.10 -5.73
C VAL A 24 -21.11 8.40 -5.14
N PRO A 25 -21.35 7.11 -5.48
CA PRO A 25 -22.47 6.34 -4.93
C PRO A 25 -22.53 6.45 -3.41
N SER A 26 -23.72 6.30 -2.82
CA SER A 26 -23.83 6.15 -1.36
C SER A 26 -23.14 4.86 -0.87
N VAL A 27 -23.16 3.83 -1.71
CA VAL A 27 -22.54 2.52 -1.51
C VAL A 27 -21.92 2.05 -2.82
N GLU A 28 -20.67 1.62 -2.78
CA GLU A 28 -19.95 1.09 -3.94
C GLU A 28 -20.04 -0.43 -3.99
N TRP A 29 -21.11 -0.91 -4.61
CA TRP A 29 -21.41 -2.34 -4.74
C TRP A 29 -20.30 -3.15 -5.40
N LEU A 30 -19.59 -2.56 -6.37
CA LEU A 30 -18.47 -3.24 -7.03
C LEU A 30 -17.32 -3.51 -6.04
N THR A 31 -16.96 -2.51 -5.22
CA THR A 31 -15.93 -2.65 -4.20
C THR A 31 -16.34 -3.65 -3.12
N LEU A 32 -17.62 -3.63 -2.69
CA LEU A 32 -18.16 -4.65 -1.78
C LEU A 32 -18.15 -6.06 -2.39
N ALA A 33 -18.48 -6.21 -3.68
CA ALA A 33 -18.47 -7.49 -4.37
C ALA A 33 -17.06 -8.06 -4.48
N ILE A 34 -16.05 -7.23 -4.78
CA ILE A 34 -14.65 -7.65 -4.79
C ILE A 34 -14.18 -8.01 -3.38
N LEU A 35 -14.56 -7.23 -2.36
CA LEU A 35 -14.24 -7.54 -0.96
C LEU A 35 -14.82 -8.89 -0.54
N ALA A 36 -16.11 -9.11 -0.78
CA ALA A 36 -16.78 -10.38 -0.48
C ALA A 36 -16.17 -11.54 -1.29
N GLY A 37 -15.95 -11.33 -2.58
CA GLY A 37 -15.30 -12.31 -3.46
C GLY A 37 -13.89 -12.68 -2.98
N ASN A 38 -13.13 -11.71 -2.47
CA ASN A 38 -11.79 -11.96 -1.91
C ASN A 38 -11.85 -12.82 -0.65
N TYR A 39 -12.79 -12.57 0.28
CA TYR A 39 -12.98 -13.42 1.46
C TYR A 39 -13.48 -14.82 1.09
N LEU A 40 -14.41 -14.93 0.14
CA LEU A 40 -14.89 -16.23 -0.36
C LEU A 40 -13.75 -17.02 -1.02
N ALA A 41 -12.92 -16.37 -1.84
CA ALA A 41 -11.74 -16.97 -2.44
C ALA A 41 -10.75 -17.42 -1.37
N TRP A 42 -10.50 -16.60 -0.35
CA TRP A 42 -9.62 -16.93 0.76
C TRP A 42 -10.10 -18.19 1.52
N PHE A 43 -11.37 -18.23 1.95
CA PHE A 43 -11.95 -19.41 2.60
C PHE A 43 -11.97 -20.64 1.69
N GLY A 44 -12.30 -20.46 0.40
CA GLY A 44 -12.30 -21.54 -0.58
C GLY A 44 -10.91 -22.14 -0.77
N LEU A 45 -9.88 -21.31 -0.91
CA LEU A 45 -8.49 -21.75 -1.09
C LEU A 45 -7.93 -22.45 0.15
N LEU A 46 -8.30 -21.99 1.35
CA LEU A 46 -7.99 -22.70 2.59
C LEU A 46 -8.66 -24.08 2.64
N SER A 47 -9.94 -24.16 2.27
CA SER A 47 -10.70 -25.43 2.21
C SER A 47 -10.13 -26.41 1.19
N LEU A 48 -9.57 -25.91 0.08
CA LEU A 48 -8.98 -26.71 -0.99
C LEU A 48 -7.51 -27.07 -0.75
N TYR A 49 -6.86 -26.51 0.27
CA TYR A 49 -5.42 -26.66 0.47
C TYR A 49 -4.96 -28.11 0.59
N GLN A 50 -5.70 -28.96 1.31
CA GLN A 50 -5.33 -30.38 1.49
C GLN A 50 -5.31 -31.15 0.16
N TYR A 51 -6.12 -30.73 -0.80
CA TYR A 51 -6.21 -31.37 -2.12
C TYR A 51 -5.19 -30.79 -3.11
N TYR A 52 -4.94 -29.48 -3.03
CA TYR A 52 -4.14 -28.75 -4.02
C TYR A 52 -3.12 -27.78 -3.38
N PRO A 53 -2.22 -28.24 -2.50
CA PRO A 53 -1.38 -27.34 -1.70
C PRO A 53 -0.47 -26.46 -2.56
N LEU A 54 0.08 -27.00 -3.66
CA LEU A 54 0.95 -26.25 -4.58
C LEU A 54 0.23 -25.14 -5.33
N ALA A 55 -1.07 -25.31 -5.63
CA ALA A 55 -1.87 -24.27 -6.29
C ALA A 55 -2.46 -23.28 -5.27
N SER A 56 -2.86 -23.76 -4.08
CA SER A 56 -3.49 -22.92 -3.06
C SER A 56 -2.53 -21.84 -2.52
N VAL A 57 -1.25 -22.14 -2.29
CA VAL A 57 -0.29 -21.15 -1.75
C VAL A 57 -0.13 -19.90 -2.63
N PRO A 58 0.20 -19.99 -3.94
CA PRO A 58 0.32 -18.81 -4.79
C PRO A 58 -1.01 -18.07 -4.97
N LEU A 59 -2.14 -18.79 -5.06
CA LEU A 59 -3.47 -18.17 -5.17
C LEU A 59 -3.88 -17.45 -3.88
N LEU A 60 -3.53 -18.00 -2.71
CA LEU A 60 -3.66 -17.30 -1.42
C LEU A 60 -2.80 -16.04 -1.43
N GLY A 61 -1.57 -16.10 -1.95
CA GLY A 61 -0.73 -14.91 -2.12
C GLY A 61 -1.40 -13.81 -2.95
N LEU A 62 -2.06 -14.16 -4.06
CA LEU A 62 -2.87 -13.22 -4.84
C LEU A 62 -4.05 -12.66 -4.06
N CYS A 63 -4.78 -13.49 -3.31
CA CYS A 63 -5.88 -13.04 -2.45
C CYS A 63 -5.40 -12.09 -1.34
N LEU A 64 -4.22 -12.34 -0.77
CA LEU A 64 -3.65 -11.50 0.27
C LEU A 64 -3.10 -10.18 -0.29
N ALA A 65 -2.62 -10.16 -1.54
CA ALA A 65 -2.30 -8.92 -2.26
C ALA A 65 -3.57 -8.11 -2.56
N MET A 66 -4.63 -8.76 -3.06
CA MET A 66 -5.93 -8.11 -3.28
C MET A 66 -6.49 -7.54 -1.97
N HIS A 67 -6.40 -8.30 -0.87
CA HIS A 67 -6.82 -7.81 0.46
C HIS A 67 -6.06 -6.54 0.88
N LEU A 68 -4.74 -6.48 0.67
CA LEU A 68 -3.96 -5.28 0.97
C LEU A 68 -4.37 -4.09 0.09
N SER A 69 -4.69 -4.31 -1.19
CA SER A 69 -5.24 -3.28 -2.08
C SER A 69 -6.63 -2.81 -1.63
N LEU A 70 -7.48 -3.73 -1.17
CA LEU A 70 -8.77 -3.41 -0.57
C LEU A 70 -8.58 -2.60 0.71
N GLN A 71 -7.66 -2.96 1.60
CA GLN A 71 -7.34 -2.15 2.79
C GLN A 71 -6.94 -0.72 2.42
N HIS A 72 -6.12 -0.55 1.38
CA HIS A 72 -5.78 0.78 0.85
C HIS A 72 -7.02 1.56 0.38
N GLU A 73 -7.91 0.93 -0.39
CA GLU A 73 -9.16 1.55 -0.84
C GLU A 73 -10.07 1.94 0.34
N LEU A 74 -10.17 1.09 1.36
CA LEU A 74 -10.99 1.33 2.57
C LEU A 74 -10.46 2.53 3.39
N ILE A 75 -9.14 2.71 3.44
CA ILE A 75 -8.49 3.85 4.13
C ILE A 75 -8.98 5.19 3.56
N HIS A 76 -9.22 5.23 2.25
CA HIS A 76 -9.69 6.41 1.53
C HIS A 76 -11.20 6.65 1.63
N GLY A 77 -11.90 5.87 2.45
CA GLY A 77 -13.31 6.10 2.77
C GLY A 77 -14.29 5.38 1.85
N HIS A 78 -13.84 4.33 1.17
CA HIS A 78 -14.68 3.41 0.41
C HIS A 78 -15.03 2.17 1.25
N PRO A 79 -16.08 1.38 0.92
CA PRO A 79 -17.04 1.58 -0.16
C PRO A 79 -18.28 2.39 0.27
N THR A 80 -18.35 2.85 1.52
CA THR A 80 -19.51 3.58 2.05
C THR A 80 -19.11 4.95 2.58
N ARG A 81 -20.08 5.85 2.73
CA ARG A 81 -19.85 7.16 3.38
C ARG A 81 -19.59 7.07 4.89
N ILE A 82 -19.68 5.86 5.47
CA ILE A 82 -19.60 5.61 6.90
C ILE A 82 -18.20 5.11 7.25
N THR A 83 -17.32 6.02 7.69
CA THR A 83 -15.90 5.72 7.93
C THR A 83 -15.68 4.55 8.88
N TRP A 84 -16.42 4.46 9.99
CA TRP A 84 -16.23 3.37 10.96
C TRP A 84 -16.60 2.00 10.40
N PHE A 85 -17.56 1.95 9.47
CA PHE A 85 -17.97 0.70 8.82
C PHE A 85 -16.90 0.24 7.84
N ASN A 86 -16.35 1.15 7.04
CA ASN A 86 -15.21 0.86 6.18
C ASN A 86 -13.99 0.39 6.99
N ASP A 87 -13.73 1.04 8.13
CA ASP A 87 -12.63 0.66 9.02
C ASP A 87 -12.84 -0.74 9.62
N LEU A 88 -14.07 -1.09 9.98
CA LEU A 88 -14.42 -2.45 10.42
C LEU A 88 -14.13 -3.48 9.33
N LEU A 89 -14.47 -3.19 8.06
CA LEU A 89 -14.20 -4.09 6.92
C LEU A 89 -12.70 -4.30 6.67
N GLY A 90 -11.87 -3.29 6.95
CA GLY A 90 -10.42 -3.34 6.72
C GLY A 90 -9.62 -3.92 7.89
N THR A 91 -10.24 -4.06 9.06
CA THR A 91 -9.59 -4.50 10.30
C THR A 91 -9.10 -5.96 10.30
N PRO A 92 -9.81 -6.95 9.72
CA PRO A 92 -9.38 -8.35 9.78
C PRO A 92 -7.96 -8.54 9.19
N PRO A 93 -6.99 -9.05 9.97
CA PRO A 93 -5.59 -9.04 9.55
C PRO A 93 -5.21 -10.32 8.77
N ILE A 94 -5.97 -10.69 7.73
CA ILE A 94 -5.68 -11.92 6.97
C ILE A 94 -4.30 -11.87 6.29
N SER A 95 -3.81 -10.66 5.96
CA SER A 95 -2.46 -10.42 5.41
C SER A 95 -1.37 -10.22 6.48
N LEU A 96 -1.70 -10.41 7.77
CA LEU A 96 -0.82 -10.50 8.95
C LEU A 96 -0.03 -9.26 9.41
N VAL A 97 0.47 -8.41 8.51
CA VAL A 97 1.60 -7.52 8.86
C VAL A 97 1.18 -6.21 9.54
N TYR A 98 0.12 -5.54 9.08
CA TYR A 98 -0.21 -4.19 9.55
C TYR A 98 -1.53 -4.17 10.34
N PRO A 99 -1.57 -3.54 11.53
CA PRO A 99 -2.83 -3.11 12.11
C PRO A 99 -3.47 -2.09 11.17
N TYR A 100 -4.72 -2.32 10.77
CA TYR A 100 -5.40 -1.44 9.82
C TYR A 100 -5.40 0.03 10.27
N ALA A 101 -5.59 0.30 11.57
CA ALA A 101 -5.56 1.66 12.10
C ALA A 101 -4.17 2.34 11.97
N GLU A 102 -3.08 1.59 12.18
CA GLU A 102 -1.72 2.12 12.00
C GLU A 102 -1.38 2.31 10.53
N TYR A 103 -1.85 1.39 9.66
CA TYR A 103 -1.72 1.56 8.22
C TYR A 103 -2.47 2.81 7.75
N LYS A 104 -3.73 2.98 8.17
CA LYS A 104 -4.54 4.16 7.89
C LYS A 104 -3.85 5.45 8.32
N ARG A 105 -3.35 5.51 9.56
CA ARG A 105 -2.65 6.69 10.09
C ARG A 105 -1.40 7.02 9.27
N SER A 106 -0.56 6.02 9.03
CA SER A 106 0.69 6.19 8.27
C SER A 106 0.42 6.62 6.83
N HIS A 107 -0.54 5.97 6.18
CA HIS A 107 -0.85 6.22 4.79
C HIS A 107 -1.50 7.60 4.56
N LEU A 108 -2.40 8.03 5.46
CA LEU A 108 -2.97 9.38 5.36
C LEU A 108 -1.92 10.49 5.58
N GLU A 109 -0.85 10.21 6.33
CA GLU A 109 0.29 11.13 6.43
C GLU A 109 1.10 11.15 5.13
N HIS A 110 1.29 10.00 4.50
CA HIS A 110 1.95 9.86 3.20
C HIS A 110 1.24 10.63 2.07
N HIS A 111 -0.09 10.74 2.11
CA HIS A 111 -0.91 11.53 1.15
C HIS A 111 -0.69 13.05 1.20
N LYS A 112 0.27 13.55 2.00
CA LYS A 112 0.72 14.94 1.96
C LYS A 112 1.79 15.11 0.87
N ASP A 113 1.34 15.35 -0.37
CA ASP A 113 2.18 15.35 -1.58
C ASP A 113 3.48 16.15 -1.46
N GLU A 114 3.45 17.32 -0.83
CA GLU A 114 4.63 18.19 -0.62
C GLU A 114 5.81 17.47 0.07
N GLN A 115 5.50 16.47 0.88
CA GLN A 115 6.44 15.75 1.72
C GLN A 115 6.90 14.42 1.12
N LEU A 116 6.29 13.96 0.02
CA LEU A 116 6.62 12.68 -0.63
C LEU A 116 8.11 12.54 -0.88
N THR A 117 8.63 11.34 -0.65
CA THR A 117 10.06 10.95 -0.73
C THR A 117 10.97 11.55 0.34
N THR A 118 10.53 12.52 1.13
CA THR A 118 11.36 13.20 2.14
C THR A 118 11.65 12.26 3.32
N PRO A 119 12.91 11.87 3.56
CA PRO A 119 13.26 10.92 4.62
C PRO A 119 12.85 11.43 6.01
N GLY A 120 12.20 10.56 6.79
CA GLY A 120 11.78 10.89 8.15
C GLY A 120 10.53 11.76 8.26
N VAL A 121 9.97 12.20 7.12
CA VAL A 121 8.70 12.92 7.05
C VAL A 121 7.66 12.04 6.34
N ASP A 122 7.98 11.59 5.12
CA ASP A 122 7.18 10.61 4.41
C ASP A 122 7.40 9.22 5.04
N PRO A 123 6.38 8.61 5.67
CA PRO A 123 6.52 7.32 6.35
C PRO A 123 6.68 6.14 5.38
N GLU A 124 6.39 6.34 4.09
CA GLU A 124 6.55 5.33 3.03
C GLU A 124 7.78 5.59 2.16
N SER A 125 8.60 6.60 2.49
CA SER A 125 9.85 6.88 1.76
C SER A 125 10.86 5.75 1.91
N PHE A 126 11.48 5.38 0.78
CA PHE A 126 12.60 4.45 0.74
C PHE A 126 13.97 5.14 0.77
N PHE A 127 13.99 6.47 0.93
CA PHE A 127 15.22 7.26 0.93
C PHE A 127 15.69 7.56 2.35
N HIS A 128 16.99 7.81 2.49
CA HIS A 128 17.63 8.19 3.75
C HIS A 128 18.34 9.53 3.64
N THR A 129 18.34 10.29 4.74
CA THR A 129 19.25 11.44 4.85
C THR A 129 20.70 10.97 4.79
N ARG A 130 21.58 11.82 4.28
CA ARG A 130 23.03 11.53 4.21
C ARG A 130 23.61 11.22 5.59
N GLU A 131 23.20 11.97 6.62
CA GLU A 131 23.62 11.74 8.00
C GLU A 131 23.22 10.35 8.50
N HIS A 132 21.95 9.97 8.32
CA HIS A 132 21.48 8.65 8.73
C HIS A 132 22.17 7.53 7.95
N TRP A 133 22.36 7.71 6.63
CA TRP A 133 23.09 6.76 5.80
C TRP A 133 24.54 6.56 6.27
N ASN A 134 25.24 7.64 6.61
CA ASN A 134 26.62 7.56 7.08
C ASN A 134 26.77 6.76 8.38
N ARG A 135 25.76 6.81 9.27
CA ARG A 135 25.71 6.02 10.51
C ARG A 135 25.36 4.55 10.31
N MET A 136 24.84 4.15 9.14
CA MET A 136 24.50 2.76 8.88
C MET A 136 25.74 1.89 8.67
N GLY A 137 25.71 0.69 9.26
CA GLY A 137 26.69 -0.37 8.99
C GLY A 137 26.62 -0.89 7.54
N PRO A 138 27.66 -1.60 7.08
CA PRO A 138 27.78 -2.07 5.69
C PRO A 138 26.65 -3.02 5.28
N LEU A 139 26.20 -3.91 6.18
CA LEU A 139 25.09 -4.82 5.90
C LEU A 139 23.78 -4.08 5.65
N SER A 140 23.44 -3.09 6.48
CA SER A 140 22.22 -2.27 6.30
C SER A 140 22.27 -1.52 4.97
N LYS A 141 23.43 -0.94 4.61
CA LYS A 141 23.61 -0.26 3.32
C LYS A 141 23.42 -1.22 2.15
N ALA A 142 23.96 -2.43 2.23
CA ALA A 142 23.80 -3.47 1.21
C ALA A 142 22.33 -3.90 1.05
N LEU A 143 21.61 -4.10 2.16
CA LEU A 143 20.19 -4.43 2.14
C LEU A 143 19.34 -3.32 1.51
N TRP A 144 19.67 -2.04 1.78
CA TRP A 144 18.97 -0.91 1.16
C TRP A 144 19.23 -0.79 -0.34
N TRP A 145 20.47 -0.99 -0.78
CA TRP A 145 20.78 -1.08 -2.20
C TRP A 145 20.05 -2.23 -2.89
N ALA A 146 20.03 -3.41 -2.27
CA ALA A 146 19.27 -4.54 -2.79
C ALA A 146 17.77 -4.21 -2.84
N ASN A 147 17.19 -3.58 -1.82
CA ASN A 147 15.79 -3.17 -1.78
C ASN A 147 15.41 -2.07 -2.82
N MET A 148 16.42 -1.40 -3.40
CA MET A 148 16.24 -0.49 -4.54
C MET A 148 16.21 -1.21 -5.90
N THR A 149 16.51 -2.52 -5.94
CA THR A 149 16.26 -3.38 -7.10
C THR A 149 14.87 -4.02 -7.00
N LEU A 150 14.25 -4.39 -8.12
CA LEU A 150 12.95 -5.06 -8.10
C LEU A 150 13.05 -6.44 -7.41
N LEU A 151 14.09 -7.24 -7.70
CA LEU A 151 14.26 -8.55 -7.05
C LEU A 151 14.42 -8.40 -5.53
N GLY A 152 15.29 -7.49 -5.09
CA GLY A 152 15.45 -7.24 -3.66
C GLY A 152 14.20 -6.64 -3.03
N ARG A 153 13.43 -5.80 -3.73
CA ARG A 153 12.14 -5.31 -3.26
C ARG A 153 11.15 -6.46 -2.99
N LEU A 154 11.07 -7.44 -3.89
CA LEU A 154 10.17 -8.58 -3.75
C LEU A 154 10.58 -9.51 -2.60
N LEU A 155 11.89 -9.72 -2.39
CA LEU A 155 12.40 -10.67 -1.40
C LEU A 155 12.64 -10.05 -0.01
N ILE A 156 13.16 -8.83 0.04
CA ILE A 156 13.65 -8.19 1.27
C ILE A 156 12.54 -7.35 1.90
N ASN A 157 11.75 -6.61 1.12
CA ASN A 157 10.80 -5.64 1.68
C ASN A 157 9.70 -6.27 2.54
N PRO A 158 9.10 -7.43 2.19
CA PRO A 158 8.11 -8.08 3.06
C PRO A 158 8.69 -8.42 4.43
N VAL A 159 9.91 -8.98 4.47
CA VAL A 159 10.59 -9.33 5.73
C VAL A 159 10.95 -8.06 6.50
N ARG A 160 11.53 -7.07 5.83
CA ARG A 160 11.89 -5.77 6.42
C ARG A 160 10.66 -5.08 7.03
N SER A 161 9.53 -5.10 6.32
CA SER A 161 8.29 -4.51 6.81
C SER A 161 7.77 -5.25 8.05
N ALA A 162 7.75 -6.59 8.03
CA ALA A 162 7.35 -7.38 9.18
C ALA A 162 8.23 -7.10 10.42
N VAL A 163 9.55 -6.99 10.24
CA VAL A 163 10.47 -6.62 11.33
C VAL A 163 10.19 -5.20 11.84
N ASN A 164 10.03 -4.22 10.95
CA ASN A 164 9.72 -2.84 11.33
C ASN A 164 8.39 -2.76 12.11
N MET A 165 7.37 -3.51 11.68
CA MET A 165 6.09 -3.59 12.37
C MET A 165 6.20 -4.28 13.72
N ALA A 166 7.00 -5.35 13.86
CA ALA A 166 7.27 -5.98 15.15
C ALA A 166 7.97 -5.03 16.13
N VAL A 167 8.97 -4.28 15.66
CA VAL A 167 9.65 -3.25 16.48
C VAL A 167 8.68 -2.15 16.89
N LEU A 168 7.86 -1.66 15.96
CA LEU A 168 6.85 -0.63 16.24
C LEU A 168 5.81 -1.13 17.25
N CYS A 169 5.37 -2.37 17.11
CA CYS A 169 4.47 -3.06 18.03
C CYS A 169 5.03 -3.05 19.46
N VAL A 170 6.25 -3.54 19.66
CA VAL A 170 6.89 -3.58 20.99
C VAL A 170 7.00 -2.18 21.58
N ARG A 171 7.47 -1.20 20.79
CA ARG A 171 7.62 0.19 21.25
C ARG A 171 6.28 0.80 21.69
N GLN A 172 5.22 0.60 20.90
CA GLN A 172 3.92 1.18 21.18
C GLN A 172 3.14 0.42 22.26
N LEU A 173 3.38 -0.88 22.43
CA LEU A 173 2.84 -1.64 23.55
C LEU A 173 3.44 -1.19 24.89
N LEU A 174 4.77 -0.97 24.92
CA LEU A 174 5.48 -0.61 26.15
C LEU A 174 5.36 0.88 26.52
N GLY A 175 5.38 1.78 25.53
CA GLY A 175 5.45 3.23 25.76
C GLY A 175 4.44 4.07 24.98
N GLY A 176 3.53 3.45 24.22
CA GLY A 176 2.55 4.18 23.42
C GLY A 176 1.37 4.72 24.21
N THR A 177 0.45 5.38 23.50
CA THR A 177 -0.84 5.81 24.04
C THR A 177 -1.77 4.62 24.28
N PRO A 178 -2.82 4.75 25.11
CA PRO A 178 -3.83 3.69 25.29
C PRO A 178 -4.45 3.21 23.97
N VAL A 179 -4.68 4.12 23.02
CA VAL A 179 -5.25 3.79 21.69
C VAL A 179 -4.27 2.93 20.88
N GLN A 180 -2.99 3.28 20.85
CA GLN A 180 -1.97 2.48 20.17
C GLN A 180 -1.84 1.09 20.79
N ARG A 181 -1.88 0.98 22.12
CA ARG A 181 -1.89 -0.32 22.81
C ARG A 181 -3.10 -1.15 22.40
N LEU A 182 -4.29 -0.56 22.38
CA LEU A 182 -5.52 -1.23 21.97
C LEU A 182 -5.43 -1.74 20.52
N ASN A 183 -4.94 -0.91 19.59
CA ASN A 183 -4.75 -1.28 18.19
C ASN A 183 -3.82 -2.49 18.04
N TRP A 184 -2.66 -2.48 18.72
CA TRP A 184 -1.70 -3.59 18.65
C TRP A 184 -2.22 -4.85 19.33
N THR A 185 -2.83 -4.74 20.50
CA THR A 185 -3.44 -5.89 21.18
C THR A 185 -4.53 -6.53 20.31
N GLY A 186 -5.41 -5.71 19.73
CA GLY A 186 -6.45 -6.19 18.81
C GLY A 186 -5.85 -6.86 17.57
N HIS A 187 -4.79 -6.29 16.99
CA HIS A 187 -4.09 -6.89 15.85
C HIS A 187 -3.44 -8.23 16.20
N ILE A 188 -2.74 -8.33 17.34
CA ILE A 188 -2.12 -9.57 17.81
C ILE A 188 -3.17 -10.66 18.02
N LEU A 189 -4.29 -10.33 18.68
CA LEU A 189 -5.39 -11.27 18.88
C LEU A 189 -6.01 -11.70 17.54
N GLY A 190 -6.22 -10.75 16.61
CA GLY A 190 -6.74 -11.02 15.28
C GLY A 190 -5.82 -11.93 14.46
N VAL A 191 -4.52 -11.63 14.42
CA VAL A 191 -3.50 -12.47 13.76
C VAL A 191 -3.47 -13.86 14.39
N SER A 192 -3.50 -13.95 15.73
CA SER A 192 -3.50 -15.24 16.44
C SER A 192 -4.75 -16.05 16.09
N ALA A 193 -5.92 -15.42 16.02
CA ALA A 193 -7.17 -16.08 15.63
C ALA A 193 -7.14 -16.56 14.17
N ILE A 194 -6.60 -15.75 13.25
CA ILE A 194 -6.44 -16.14 11.84
C ILE A 194 -5.47 -17.33 11.71
N LEU A 195 -4.31 -17.28 12.36
CA LEU A 195 -3.33 -18.37 12.31
C LEU A 195 -3.88 -19.65 12.94
N TRP A 196 -4.61 -19.54 14.06
CA TRP A 196 -5.32 -20.66 14.65
C TRP A 196 -6.38 -21.23 13.71
N LEU A 197 -7.21 -20.40 13.08
CA LEU A 197 -8.24 -20.84 12.14
C LEU A 197 -7.61 -21.58 10.94
N VAL A 198 -6.60 -20.97 10.32
CA VAL A 198 -5.86 -21.51 9.17
C VAL A 198 -5.25 -22.87 9.51
N HIS A 199 -4.64 -22.99 10.69
CA HIS A 199 -3.96 -24.21 11.12
C HIS A 199 -4.91 -25.29 11.63
N SER A 200 -5.79 -24.94 12.57
CA SER A 200 -6.60 -25.90 13.31
C SER A 200 -7.89 -26.30 12.59
N VAL A 201 -8.47 -25.41 11.77
CA VAL A 201 -9.72 -25.71 11.05
C VAL A 201 -9.45 -26.17 9.62
N PHE A 202 -8.56 -25.49 8.90
CA PHE A 202 -8.27 -25.80 7.50
C PHE A 202 -7.03 -26.69 7.30
N SER A 203 -6.35 -27.06 8.40
CA SER A 203 -5.14 -27.91 8.39
C SER A 203 -4.01 -27.36 7.50
N VAL A 204 -4.01 -26.05 7.22
CA VAL A 204 -2.95 -25.41 6.44
C VAL A 204 -1.76 -25.17 7.37
N PRO A 205 -0.57 -25.71 7.05
CA PRO A 205 0.63 -25.44 7.84
C PRO A 205 0.90 -23.94 7.90
N ILE A 206 1.21 -23.43 9.09
CA ILE A 206 1.46 -21.99 9.32
C ILE A 206 2.53 -21.47 8.36
N TRP A 207 3.60 -22.23 8.13
CA TRP A 207 4.67 -21.83 7.20
C TRP A 207 4.16 -21.61 5.77
N ALA A 208 3.20 -22.40 5.29
CA ALA A 208 2.65 -22.28 3.94
C ALA A 208 1.81 -21.00 3.83
N TYR A 209 1.07 -20.67 4.88
CA TYR A 209 0.33 -19.41 4.97
C TYR A 209 1.26 -18.20 5.09
N LEU A 210 2.38 -18.30 5.81
CA LEU A 210 3.41 -17.26 5.86
C LEU A 210 4.08 -17.04 4.50
N VAL A 211 4.31 -18.10 3.71
CA VAL A 211 4.79 -17.98 2.32
C VAL A 211 3.76 -17.25 1.46
N ALA A 212 2.48 -17.63 1.55
CA ALA A 212 1.42 -16.92 0.84
C ALA A 212 1.35 -15.43 1.25
N ALA A 213 1.43 -15.12 2.55
CA ALA A 213 1.48 -13.75 3.04
C ALA A 213 2.69 -13.00 2.46
N HIS A 214 3.90 -13.59 2.50
CA HIS A 214 5.08 -13.01 1.89
C HIS A 214 4.86 -12.69 0.40
N MET A 215 4.27 -13.61 -0.38
CA MET A 215 3.96 -13.40 -1.79
C MET A 215 2.98 -12.23 -1.98
N GLY A 216 1.93 -12.15 -1.16
CA GLY A 216 0.97 -11.04 -1.21
C GLY A 216 1.62 -9.68 -0.94
N HIS A 217 2.49 -9.62 0.07
CA HIS A 217 3.28 -8.44 0.40
C HIS A 217 4.30 -8.09 -0.69
N ALA A 218 4.92 -9.08 -1.31
CA ALA A 218 5.85 -8.90 -2.43
C ALA A 218 5.14 -8.27 -3.62
N LEU A 219 3.93 -8.73 -3.97
CA LEU A 219 3.12 -8.15 -5.05
C LEU A 219 2.74 -6.70 -4.78
N ILE A 220 2.36 -6.36 -3.55
CA ILE A 220 2.08 -4.95 -3.20
C ILE A 220 3.36 -4.12 -3.19
N SER A 221 4.47 -4.70 -2.74
CA SER A 221 5.79 -4.07 -2.80
C SER A 221 6.27 -3.86 -4.23
N MET A 222 5.82 -4.69 -5.18
CA MET A 222 5.97 -4.44 -6.60
C MET A 222 5.24 -3.13 -6.90
N ARG A 223 3.91 -3.05 -6.70
CA ARG A 223 3.14 -1.83 -7.00
C ARG A 223 3.77 -0.55 -6.43
N SER A 224 4.30 -0.59 -5.21
CA SER A 224 4.96 0.55 -4.56
C SER A 224 6.48 0.67 -4.78
N PHE A 225 7.05 -0.13 -5.68
CA PHE A 225 8.50 -0.19 -5.90
C PHE A 225 9.07 1.14 -6.37
N TYR A 226 8.47 1.70 -7.42
CA TYR A 226 8.85 2.98 -8.00
C TYR A 226 7.62 3.85 -8.26
N GLU A 227 6.72 3.87 -7.26
CA GLU A 227 5.56 4.76 -7.30
C GLU A 227 5.95 6.22 -7.03
N HIS A 228 7.11 6.42 -6.37
CA HIS A 228 7.70 7.72 -6.11
C HIS A 228 9.15 7.85 -6.61
N ARG A 229 9.48 9.01 -7.19
CA ARG A 229 10.85 9.45 -7.49
C ARG A 229 11.17 10.75 -6.77
N VAL A 230 12.46 11.00 -6.58
CA VAL A 230 12.90 12.32 -6.11
C VAL A 230 12.77 13.32 -7.26
N ALA A 231 12.09 14.43 -6.99
CA ALA A 231 11.95 15.58 -7.88
C ALA A 231 11.74 16.86 -7.05
N ASN A 232 12.04 18.02 -7.59
CA ASN A 232 11.87 19.32 -6.96
C ASN A 232 10.39 19.67 -6.86
N ASP A 233 9.66 19.52 -7.97
CA ASP A 233 8.21 19.61 -8.00
C ASP A 233 7.57 18.35 -7.40
N PRO A 234 6.80 18.45 -6.30
CA PRO A 234 6.08 17.32 -5.70
C PRO A 234 5.18 16.59 -6.71
N MET A 235 4.56 17.30 -7.66
CA MET A 235 3.68 16.69 -8.64
C MET A 235 4.43 15.75 -9.59
N LYS A 236 5.72 16.01 -9.82
CA LYS A 236 6.60 15.16 -10.64
C LYS A 236 7.13 13.94 -9.92
N ARG A 237 6.85 13.79 -8.62
CA ARG A 237 7.31 12.64 -7.83
C ARG A 237 6.47 11.39 -8.05
N ILE A 238 5.25 11.51 -8.58
CA ILE A 238 4.24 10.44 -8.52
C ILE A 238 4.03 9.78 -9.89
N VAL A 239 4.12 8.46 -9.94
CA VAL A 239 4.08 7.70 -11.19
C VAL A 239 2.67 7.52 -11.76
N VAL A 240 2.59 7.27 -13.07
CA VAL A 240 1.48 6.54 -13.69
C VAL A 240 2.01 5.26 -14.33
N VAL A 241 1.41 4.12 -14.00
CA VAL A 241 1.68 2.83 -14.65
C VAL A 241 0.42 2.34 -15.35
N GLU A 242 0.39 2.42 -16.67
CA GLU A 242 -0.75 1.96 -17.48
C GLU A 242 -0.70 0.44 -17.72
N SER A 243 -0.88 -0.34 -16.66
CA SER A 243 -0.72 -1.80 -16.69
C SER A 243 -1.87 -2.56 -17.37
N CYS A 244 -1.71 -3.87 -17.58
CA CYS A 244 -2.76 -4.73 -18.10
C CYS A 244 -3.93 -4.91 -17.11
N ARG A 245 -5.05 -5.46 -17.58
CA ARG A 245 -6.30 -5.60 -16.79
C ARG A 245 -6.11 -6.39 -15.49
N PHE A 246 -5.26 -7.41 -15.51
CA PHE A 246 -4.94 -8.19 -14.32
C PHE A 246 -4.43 -7.31 -13.18
N PHE A 247 -3.40 -6.48 -13.43
CA PHE A 247 -2.84 -5.59 -12.41
C PHE A 247 -3.73 -4.39 -12.09
N GLN A 248 -4.53 -3.92 -13.06
CA GLN A 248 -5.56 -2.91 -12.81
C GLN A 248 -6.60 -3.39 -11.80
N ILE A 249 -6.96 -4.68 -11.81
CA ILE A 249 -7.87 -5.26 -10.82
C ILE A 249 -7.11 -5.54 -9.52
N LEU A 250 -5.96 -6.24 -9.57
CA LEU A 250 -5.20 -6.66 -8.39
C LEU A 250 -4.82 -5.49 -7.47
N PHE A 251 -4.48 -4.34 -8.06
CA PHE A 251 -4.09 -3.14 -7.35
C PHE A 251 -5.19 -2.07 -7.29
N LEU A 252 -6.42 -2.45 -7.65
CA LEU A 252 -7.57 -1.54 -7.68
C LEU A 252 -7.20 -0.20 -8.33
N ASN A 253 -6.68 -0.25 -9.55
CA ASN A 253 -6.22 0.89 -10.36
C ASN A 253 -5.27 1.88 -9.66
N ASN A 254 -4.71 1.57 -8.49
CA ASN A 254 -3.76 2.44 -7.80
C ASN A 254 -2.46 2.64 -8.61
N ASN A 255 -2.28 1.87 -9.68
CA ASN A 255 -1.26 2.04 -10.71
C ASN A 255 -1.33 3.43 -11.36
N PHE A 256 -2.51 4.06 -11.41
CA PHE A 256 -2.70 5.47 -11.81
C PHE A 256 -2.44 6.39 -10.60
N HIS A 257 -1.28 6.22 -9.96
CA HIS A 257 -1.01 6.76 -8.63
C HIS A 257 -1.03 8.28 -8.58
N ALA A 258 -0.54 8.96 -9.61
CA ALA A 258 -0.65 10.42 -9.73
C ALA A 258 -2.11 10.92 -9.74
N VAL A 259 -3.02 10.17 -10.37
CA VAL A 259 -4.46 10.49 -10.37
C VAL A 259 -5.07 10.21 -9.01
N HIS A 260 -4.64 9.11 -8.37
CA HIS A 260 -5.05 8.75 -7.01
C HIS A 260 -4.68 9.83 -5.98
N HIS A 261 -3.42 10.27 -5.95
CA HIS A 261 -2.98 11.35 -5.04
C HIS A 261 -3.74 12.67 -5.25
N ARG A 262 -4.07 12.99 -6.50
CA ARG A 262 -4.88 14.18 -6.81
C ARG A 262 -6.35 14.03 -6.37
N HIS A 263 -6.86 12.80 -6.35
CA HIS A 263 -8.27 12.48 -6.06
C HIS A 263 -8.39 11.27 -5.13
N PRO A 264 -7.91 11.34 -3.88
CA PRO A 264 -7.77 10.15 -3.03
C PRO A 264 -9.10 9.48 -2.69
N GLY A 265 -10.19 10.25 -2.61
CA GLY A 265 -11.55 9.72 -2.40
C GLY A 265 -12.28 9.31 -3.68
N MET A 266 -11.57 9.19 -4.82
CA MET A 266 -12.15 8.69 -6.06
C MET A 266 -12.18 7.16 -6.05
N PRO A 267 -13.34 6.53 -6.28
CA PRO A 267 -13.42 5.08 -6.35
C PRO A 267 -12.47 4.53 -7.40
N TRP A 268 -11.75 3.46 -7.04
CA TRP A 268 -10.70 2.88 -7.88
C TRP A 268 -11.10 2.62 -9.33
N TYR A 269 -12.34 2.16 -9.58
CA TYR A 269 -12.83 1.82 -10.92
C TYR A 269 -13.03 3.06 -11.82
N ARG A 270 -12.94 4.28 -11.28
CA ARG A 270 -13.00 5.55 -12.03
C ARG A 270 -11.62 6.14 -12.37
N LEU A 271 -10.56 5.75 -11.65
CA LEU A 271 -9.21 6.31 -11.81
C LEU A 271 -8.70 6.23 -13.25
N LYS A 272 -8.79 5.04 -13.87
CA LYS A 272 -8.37 4.84 -15.27
C LYS A 272 -9.11 5.77 -16.24
N ALA A 273 -10.43 5.85 -16.12
CA ALA A 273 -11.23 6.68 -17.02
C ALA A 273 -10.90 8.16 -16.85
N LYS A 274 -10.55 8.60 -15.63
CA LYS A 274 -10.09 9.97 -15.39
C LYS A 274 -8.72 10.22 -15.99
N PHE A 275 -7.76 9.31 -15.79
CA PHE A 275 -6.46 9.38 -16.46
C PHE A 275 -6.61 9.51 -17.98
N LEU A 276 -7.43 8.67 -18.63
CA LEU A 276 -7.59 8.72 -20.08
C LEU A 276 -8.19 10.04 -20.59
N ARG A 277 -9.07 10.70 -19.82
CA ARG A 277 -9.63 12.01 -20.19
C ARG A 277 -8.66 13.16 -19.97
N GLU A 278 -7.78 13.04 -18.96
CA GLU A 278 -6.87 14.09 -18.50
C GLU A 278 -5.40 13.67 -18.73
N ARG A 279 -5.16 12.83 -19.74
CA ARG A 279 -3.86 12.15 -19.91
C ARG A 279 -2.74 13.15 -20.09
N ASP A 280 -2.90 14.09 -21.01
CA ASP A 280 -1.86 15.05 -21.35
C ASP A 280 -1.61 16.02 -20.17
N ASP A 281 -2.66 16.51 -19.51
CA ASP A 281 -2.55 17.32 -18.28
C ASP A 281 -1.83 16.54 -17.14
N THR A 282 -2.16 15.26 -16.97
CA THR A 282 -1.52 14.43 -15.93
C THR A 282 -0.04 14.23 -16.21
N LEU A 283 0.32 13.92 -17.47
CA LEU A 283 1.70 13.65 -17.86
C LEU A 283 2.56 14.91 -17.92
N GLU A 284 1.98 16.06 -18.28
CA GLU A 284 2.67 17.34 -18.21
C GLU A 284 3.01 17.68 -16.75
N ARG A 285 2.04 17.56 -15.84
CA ARG A 285 2.23 17.85 -14.41
C ARG A 285 3.20 16.89 -13.73
N ASN A 286 3.14 15.60 -14.05
CA ASN A 286 4.03 14.62 -13.41
C ASN A 286 5.41 14.53 -14.08
N GLY A 287 5.69 15.38 -15.07
CA GLY A 287 6.96 15.43 -15.78
C GLY A 287 7.24 14.12 -16.52
N GLY A 288 6.22 13.55 -17.14
CA GLY A 288 6.29 12.31 -17.90
C GLY A 288 6.67 11.08 -17.08
N PHE A 289 6.46 11.07 -15.76
CA PHE A 289 6.79 9.92 -14.92
C PHE A 289 5.80 8.78 -15.15
N TYR A 290 6.05 8.02 -16.21
CA TYR A 290 5.09 7.10 -16.81
C TYR A 290 5.75 5.78 -17.21
N PHE A 291 5.01 4.68 -17.06
CA PHE A 291 5.35 3.37 -17.58
C PHE A 291 4.12 2.76 -18.26
N SER A 292 4.33 2.08 -19.38
CA SER A 292 3.32 1.32 -20.12
C SER A 292 2.95 -0.02 -19.46
N GLY A 293 3.60 -0.38 -18.35
CA GLY A 293 3.27 -1.54 -17.55
C GLY A 293 4.41 -2.00 -16.65
N TYR A 294 4.14 -2.99 -15.80
CA TYR A 294 5.11 -3.50 -14.83
C TYR A 294 6.27 -4.29 -15.43
N LEU A 295 6.13 -4.82 -16.66
CA LEU A 295 7.23 -5.49 -17.35
C LEU A 295 8.41 -4.56 -17.63
N GLU A 296 8.16 -3.26 -17.76
CA GLU A 296 9.21 -2.27 -17.91
C GLU A 296 10.18 -2.25 -16.72
N TRP A 297 9.71 -2.59 -15.52
CA TRP A 297 10.53 -2.63 -14.32
C TRP A 297 11.52 -3.79 -14.28
N LEU A 298 11.43 -4.75 -15.21
CA LEU A 298 12.46 -5.78 -15.37
C LEU A 298 13.84 -5.18 -15.67
N ARG A 299 13.91 -3.96 -16.22
CA ARG A 299 15.18 -3.22 -16.36
C ARG A 299 15.86 -2.92 -15.01
N PHE A 300 15.08 -2.93 -13.93
CA PHE A 300 15.51 -2.74 -12.55
C PHE A 300 15.54 -4.06 -11.76
N LEU A 301 15.46 -5.23 -12.43
CA LEU A 301 15.43 -6.53 -11.76
C LEU A 301 16.59 -6.67 -10.76
N VAL A 302 17.80 -6.36 -11.21
CA VAL A 302 19.03 -6.36 -10.39
C VAL A 302 19.73 -5.00 -10.37
N ARG A 303 19.19 -4.00 -11.07
CA ARG A 303 19.72 -2.63 -11.11
C ARG A 303 18.89 -1.74 -10.18
N PRO A 304 19.51 -0.98 -9.27
CA PRO A 304 18.78 -0.06 -8.42
C PRO A 304 18.03 0.99 -9.24
N VAL A 305 16.77 1.26 -8.87
CA VAL A 305 15.95 2.27 -9.53
C VAL A 305 16.38 3.70 -9.20
N ALA A 306 16.94 3.89 -8.01
CA ALA A 306 17.54 5.14 -7.55
C ALA A 306 18.58 4.85 -6.45
N PRO A 307 19.53 5.77 -6.21
CA PRO A 307 20.35 5.73 -5.00
C PRO A 307 19.48 5.88 -3.74
N PRO A 308 19.73 5.11 -2.67
CA PRO A 308 18.95 5.17 -1.44
C PRO A 308 19.21 6.42 -0.58
N VAL A 309 20.19 7.24 -0.95
CA VAL A 309 20.49 8.50 -0.26
C VAL A 309 19.74 9.64 -0.94
N TYR A 310 18.92 10.35 -0.16
CA TYR A 310 18.20 11.52 -0.64
C TYR A 310 19.19 12.64 -1.02
N PRO A 311 19.02 13.30 -2.18
CA PRO A 311 19.89 14.41 -2.59
C PRO A 311 19.89 15.56 -1.56
N ALA A 312 21.06 16.14 -1.31
CA ALA A 312 21.23 17.20 -0.31
C ALA A 312 20.63 18.54 -0.74
N LEU A 313 20.52 18.78 -2.06
CA LEU A 313 19.94 19.98 -2.64
C LEU A 313 19.18 19.60 -3.91
N LEU A 314 17.89 19.90 -3.89
CA LEU A 314 16.99 19.90 -5.03
C LEU A 314 17.13 21.26 -5.72
N THR A 315 18.28 21.53 -6.33
CA THR A 315 18.60 22.82 -6.96
C THR A 315 18.85 22.65 -8.45
N GLY A 316 17.80 22.79 -9.25
CA GLY A 316 17.80 22.73 -10.73
C GLY A 316 16.38 22.53 -11.27
N PRO A 317 16.13 22.67 -12.58
CA PRO A 317 14.88 22.16 -13.16
C PRO A 317 14.87 20.62 -13.09
N ASP A 318 13.69 20.03 -12.85
CA ASP A 318 13.49 18.58 -12.94
C ASP A 318 13.66 18.15 -14.40
N THR A 319 14.80 17.52 -14.71
CA THR A 319 15.12 16.97 -16.04
C THR A 319 14.48 15.62 -16.26
#